data_AF-A0A9E5UX54-F1
#
_entry.id   AF-A0A9E5UX54-F1
#
_cell.length_a   1.000
_cell.length_b   1.000
_cell.length_c   1.000
_cell.angle_alpha   90.00
_cell.angle_beta   90.00
_cell.angle_gamma   90.00
#
_symmetry.space_group_name_H-M   'P 1'
#
loop_
_entity.id
_entity.type
_entity.pdbx_description
1 polymer ?
#
loop_
_entity_poly.entity_id
_entity_poly.type
_entity_poly.pdbx_seq_one_letter_code
_entity_poly.pdbx_strand_id
1 'polypeptide(L)'
;MFEETLPLLGKLLIVRDEIASEFSSNETCGSKEFATAIQKVNAISPFLRLSEEGLKNLVDLAFKISLKKEESRYPRFQIYVPSVGFLPIKDNEEPDWMVFFDPPITLDVSTLHRISSGIPSRPYALFVWESEEVIEAYGVIRIEDLSSQDTRTSKHINVDCYPGLILSIEEPGILNVSLFNTSYTIPVSLTLRYGRIEQVYDPHMSPIVQSIYSDIEESIRNSEEGELSSNISGYIGNIWSYILSLAVDFRGCLKSRLGRKKAHSV
;
A
#
# COMPACT_ATOMS: atom_id res chain seq x y z
N MET A 1 -0.80 -38.22 -2.27
CA MET A 1 0.11 -37.24 -2.88
C MET A 1 0.09 -36.05 -1.93
N PHE A 2 1.07 -35.97 -1.03
CA PHE A 2 1.19 -34.85 -0.09
C PHE A 2 1.99 -33.78 -0.81
N GLU A 3 1.32 -32.80 -1.41
CA GLU A 3 2.00 -31.55 -1.76
C GLU A 3 2.45 -30.91 -0.45
N GLU A 4 3.78 -30.80 -0.29
CA GLU A 4 4.40 -30.06 0.81
C GLU A 4 3.95 -28.60 0.71
N THR A 5 2.91 -28.25 1.47
CA THR A 5 2.51 -26.87 1.67
C THR A 5 3.58 -26.18 2.49
N LEU A 6 4.57 -25.61 1.79
CA LEU A 6 5.40 -24.54 2.34
C LEU A 6 4.47 -23.55 3.07
N PRO A 7 4.77 -23.20 4.33
CA PRO A 7 4.05 -22.15 5.03
C PRO A 7 3.96 -20.93 4.11
N LEU A 8 2.83 -20.27 4.17
CA LEU A 8 2.47 -19.12 3.36
C LEU A 8 3.57 -18.04 3.29
N LEU A 9 4.23 -17.81 4.43
CA LEU A 9 5.40 -16.95 4.56
C LEU A 9 6.58 -17.42 3.70
N GLY A 10 6.84 -18.73 3.65
CA GLY A 10 7.87 -19.31 2.79
C GLY A 10 7.59 -19.09 1.30
N LYS A 11 6.33 -19.20 0.86
CA LYS A 11 5.95 -18.89 -0.52
C LYS A 11 6.14 -17.41 -0.87
N LEU A 12 5.79 -16.51 0.07
CA LEU A 12 6.01 -15.07 -0.08
C LEU A 12 7.51 -14.71 -0.18
N LEU A 13 8.37 -15.38 0.60
CA LEU A 13 9.82 -15.20 0.53
C LEU A 13 10.39 -15.69 -0.81
N ILE A 14 9.90 -16.81 -1.35
CA ILE A 14 10.30 -17.31 -2.67
C ILE A 14 9.91 -16.30 -3.76
N VAL A 15 8.66 -15.85 -3.78
CA VAL A 15 8.19 -14.87 -4.77
C VAL A 15 8.96 -13.54 -4.67
N ARG A 16 9.32 -13.11 -3.46
CA ARG A 16 10.24 -11.97 -3.28
C ARG A 16 11.55 -12.19 -4.00
N ASP A 17 12.21 -13.32 -3.73
CA ASP A 17 13.53 -13.61 -4.28
C ASP A 17 13.47 -13.74 -5.81
N GLU A 18 12.35 -14.25 -6.34
CA GLU A 18 12.08 -14.26 -7.79
C GLU A 18 11.91 -12.86 -8.36
N ILE A 19 11.08 -12.00 -7.76
CA ILE A 19 10.90 -10.59 -8.19
C ILE A 19 12.23 -9.86 -8.14
N ALA A 20 12.98 -10.03 -7.05
CA ALA A 20 14.31 -9.45 -6.92
C ALA A 20 15.24 -9.99 -7.99
N SER A 21 15.29 -11.30 -8.24
CA SER A 21 16.17 -11.89 -9.26
C SER A 21 15.81 -11.44 -10.68
N GLU A 22 14.52 -11.34 -11.01
CA GLU A 22 14.04 -11.02 -12.35
C GLU A 22 14.18 -9.52 -12.68
N PHE A 23 13.96 -8.65 -11.69
CA PHE A 23 13.94 -7.20 -11.88
C PHE A 23 15.13 -6.46 -11.24
N SER A 24 16.16 -7.18 -10.76
CA SER A 24 17.41 -6.60 -10.24
C SER A 24 18.47 -6.31 -11.30
N SER A 25 18.24 -6.72 -12.55
CA SER A 25 19.14 -6.39 -13.66
C SER A 25 19.20 -4.88 -13.89
N ASN A 26 20.23 -4.37 -14.57
CA ASN A 26 20.37 -2.94 -14.93
C ASN A 26 19.27 -2.43 -15.89
N GLU A 27 18.18 -3.18 -16.06
CA GLU A 27 17.06 -2.86 -16.94
C GLU A 27 16.04 -2.01 -16.19
N THR A 28 15.53 -0.99 -16.88
CA THR A 28 14.51 -0.10 -16.33
C THR A 28 13.15 -0.80 -16.40
N CYS A 29 12.54 -1.02 -15.25
CA CYS A 29 11.18 -1.54 -15.12
C CYS A 29 10.14 -0.44 -15.38
N GLY A 30 9.03 -0.79 -16.02
CA GLY A 30 7.88 0.07 -16.27
C GLY A 30 6.59 -0.48 -15.68
N SER A 31 5.45 0.01 -16.20
CA SER A 31 4.11 -0.42 -15.79
C SER A 31 3.87 -1.92 -16.02
N LYS A 32 4.41 -2.48 -17.10
CA LYS A 32 4.24 -3.89 -17.47
C LYS A 32 4.91 -4.82 -16.46
N GLU A 33 6.18 -4.57 -16.16
CA GLU A 33 6.96 -5.35 -15.20
C GLU A 33 6.34 -5.24 -13.80
N PHE A 34 5.84 -4.06 -13.45
CA PHE A 34 5.17 -3.85 -12.17
C PHE A 34 3.85 -4.65 -12.07
N ALA A 35 3.04 -4.68 -13.13
CA ALA A 35 1.86 -5.53 -13.19
C ALA A 35 2.22 -7.02 -13.04
N THR A 36 3.27 -7.50 -13.71
CA THR A 36 3.77 -8.88 -13.55
C THR A 36 4.19 -9.18 -12.12
N ALA A 37 4.90 -8.27 -11.45
CA ALA A 37 5.30 -8.45 -10.05
C ALA A 37 4.07 -8.58 -9.12
N ILE A 38 3.03 -7.77 -9.33
CA ILE A 38 1.76 -7.86 -8.59
C ILE A 38 1.07 -9.20 -8.85
N GLN A 39 1.05 -9.67 -10.10
CA GLN A 39 0.47 -10.96 -10.47
C GLN A 39 1.16 -12.12 -9.76
N LYS A 40 2.49 -12.11 -9.70
CA LYS A 40 3.25 -13.14 -8.97
C LYS A 40 2.87 -13.23 -7.50
N VAL A 41 2.67 -12.08 -6.84
CA VAL A 41 2.21 -12.07 -5.45
C VAL A 41 0.77 -12.59 -5.34
N ASN A 42 -0.14 -12.14 -6.22
CA ASN A 42 -1.52 -12.61 -6.23
C ASN A 42 -1.62 -14.12 -6.54
N ALA A 43 -0.71 -14.70 -7.31
CA ALA A 43 -0.72 -16.13 -7.66
C ALA A 43 -0.53 -17.06 -6.44
N ILE A 44 0.03 -16.57 -5.33
CA ILE A 44 0.23 -17.37 -4.11
C ILE A 44 -1.12 -17.75 -3.46
N SER A 45 -2.10 -16.85 -3.50
CA SER A 45 -3.50 -17.06 -3.12
C SER A 45 -4.34 -16.03 -3.86
N PRO A 46 -4.86 -16.39 -5.04
CA PRO A 46 -5.60 -15.47 -5.88
C PRO A 46 -6.80 -14.87 -5.15
N PHE A 47 -6.84 -13.54 -5.08
CA PHE A 47 -7.92 -12.82 -4.40
C PHE A 47 -8.37 -11.56 -5.14
N LEU A 48 -7.68 -11.14 -6.19
CA LEU A 48 -8.09 -9.97 -6.96
C LEU A 48 -9.25 -10.27 -7.90
N ARG A 49 -10.21 -9.35 -7.98
CA ARG A 49 -11.29 -9.36 -8.98
C ARG A 49 -10.88 -8.70 -10.29
N LEU A 50 -9.67 -9.01 -10.76
CA LEU A 50 -9.15 -8.52 -12.02
C LEU A 50 -8.54 -9.69 -12.77
N SER A 51 -8.82 -9.76 -14.07
CA SER A 51 -8.07 -10.55 -15.02
C SER A 51 -6.62 -10.07 -15.08
N GLU A 52 -5.73 -10.90 -15.61
CA GLU A 52 -4.35 -10.50 -15.82
C GLU A 52 -4.23 -9.27 -16.73
N GLU A 53 -5.08 -9.18 -17.74
CA GLU A 53 -5.12 -8.06 -18.68
C GLU A 53 -5.72 -6.82 -18.02
N GLY A 54 -6.79 -6.97 -17.25
CA GLY A 54 -7.40 -5.90 -16.47
C GLY A 54 -6.41 -5.26 -15.48
N LEU A 55 -5.61 -6.07 -14.79
CA LEU A 55 -4.56 -5.58 -13.90
C LEU A 55 -3.46 -4.83 -14.67
N LYS A 56 -3.01 -5.34 -15.82
CA LYS A 56 -2.04 -4.65 -16.68
C LYS A 56 -2.58 -3.30 -17.15
N ASN A 57 -3.82 -3.27 -17.62
CA ASN A 57 -4.49 -2.06 -18.06
C ASN A 57 -4.64 -1.03 -16.94
N LEU A 58 -5.03 -1.47 -15.74
CA LEU A 58 -5.14 -0.60 -14.57
C LEU A 58 -3.79 0.01 -14.17
N VAL A 59 -2.73 -0.80 -14.09
CA VAL A 59 -1.39 -0.34 -13.73
C VAL A 59 -0.82 0.60 -14.79
N ASP A 60 -1.02 0.29 -16.07
CA ASP A 60 -0.59 1.15 -17.18
C ASP A 60 -1.34 2.49 -17.18
N LEU A 61 -2.65 2.45 -16.92
CA LEU A 61 -3.47 3.64 -16.78
C LEU A 61 -2.98 4.52 -15.62
N ALA A 62 -2.76 3.94 -14.44
CA ALA A 62 -2.23 4.64 -13.28
C ALA A 62 -0.85 5.25 -13.54
N PHE A 63 0.03 4.49 -14.21
CA PHE A 63 1.35 4.97 -14.61
C PHE A 63 1.26 6.17 -15.55
N LYS A 64 0.45 6.08 -16.61
CA LYS A 64 0.22 7.19 -17.55
C LYS A 64 -0.33 8.43 -16.86
N ILE A 65 -1.26 8.26 -15.93
CA ILE A 65 -1.82 9.36 -15.15
C ILE A 65 -0.78 9.98 -14.23
N SER A 66 0.08 9.20 -13.56
CA SER A 66 1.14 9.72 -12.69
C SER A 66 2.06 10.73 -13.40
N LEU A 67 2.24 10.58 -14.72
CA LEU A 67 3.08 11.43 -15.55
C LEU A 67 2.36 12.68 -16.09
N LYS A 68 1.02 12.76 -15.98
CA LYS A 68 0.25 13.91 -16.43
C LYS A 68 0.17 14.96 -15.32
N LYS A 69 0.45 16.21 -15.68
CA LYS A 69 0.25 17.35 -14.78
C LYS A 69 -1.15 17.92 -14.93
N GLU A 70 -1.71 18.33 -13.80
CA GLU A 70 -2.95 19.10 -13.70
C GLU A 70 -2.67 20.33 -12.83
N GLU A 71 -2.97 21.53 -13.33
CA GLU A 71 -2.77 22.79 -12.61
C GLU A 71 -1.37 22.95 -11.96
N SER A 72 -0.32 22.53 -12.68
CA SER A 72 1.09 22.53 -12.22
C SER A 72 1.44 21.52 -11.14
N ARG A 73 0.53 20.61 -10.78
CA ARG A 73 0.73 19.53 -9.82
C ARG A 73 0.59 18.18 -10.52
N TYR A 74 1.17 17.15 -9.92
CA TYR A 74 0.93 15.78 -10.36
C TYR A 74 -0.16 15.17 -9.49
N PRO A 75 -1.01 14.30 -10.04
CA PRO A 75 -2.12 13.71 -9.31
C PRO A 75 -1.59 12.86 -8.16
N ARG A 76 -2.31 12.92 -7.04
CA ARG A 76 -2.03 12.12 -5.84
C ARG A 76 -3.33 11.52 -5.34
N PHE A 77 -3.52 10.24 -5.59
CA PHE A 77 -4.74 9.53 -5.22
C PHE A 77 -4.52 8.03 -5.17
N GLN A 78 -5.51 7.33 -4.65
CA GLN A 78 -5.49 5.88 -4.49
C GLN A 78 -6.60 5.26 -5.32
N ILE A 79 -6.33 4.06 -5.84
CA ILE A 79 -7.29 3.21 -6.52
C ILE A 79 -7.43 1.93 -5.69
N TYR A 80 -8.65 1.56 -5.37
CA TYR A 80 -8.97 0.37 -4.58
C TYR A 80 -9.71 -0.65 -5.43
N VAL A 81 -9.18 -1.87 -5.44
CA VAL A 81 -9.78 -3.05 -6.06
C VAL A 81 -10.14 -4.02 -4.93
N PRO A 82 -11.41 -4.39 -4.75
CA PRO A 82 -11.82 -5.26 -3.67
C PRO A 82 -11.36 -6.71 -3.89
N SER A 83 -11.19 -7.46 -2.81
CA SER A 83 -10.95 -8.90 -2.91
C SER A 83 -12.19 -9.66 -3.38
N VAL A 84 -11.98 -10.85 -3.96
CA VAL A 84 -13.04 -11.84 -4.18
C VAL A 84 -13.69 -12.15 -2.82
N GLY A 85 -15.02 -12.22 -2.79
CA GLY A 85 -15.80 -12.46 -1.57
C GLY A 85 -15.96 -11.24 -0.65
N PHE A 86 -15.19 -10.16 -0.85
CA PHE A 86 -15.44 -8.88 -0.22
C PHE A 86 -16.19 -7.98 -1.20
N LEU A 87 -17.46 -7.70 -0.90
CA LEU A 87 -18.14 -6.52 -1.43
C LEU A 87 -18.46 -5.65 -0.23
N PRO A 88 -18.10 -4.36 -0.23
CA PRO A 88 -18.52 -3.46 0.82
C PRO A 88 -20.05 -3.26 0.83
N ILE A 89 -20.75 -3.79 -0.17
CA ILE A 89 -22.21 -3.86 -0.28
C ILE A 89 -22.66 -5.21 0.28
N LYS A 90 -22.94 -5.28 1.59
CA LYS A 90 -23.76 -6.35 2.15
C LYS A 90 -25.23 -5.93 2.07
N ASP A 91 -26.09 -6.84 1.63
CA ASP A 91 -27.54 -6.78 1.89
C ASP A 91 -28.26 -5.47 1.49
N ASN A 92 -28.00 -4.94 0.28
CA ASN A 92 -28.64 -3.73 -0.27
C ASN A 92 -28.46 -2.45 0.57
N GLU A 93 -27.59 -2.44 1.57
CA GLU A 93 -27.20 -1.24 2.29
C GLU A 93 -25.96 -0.66 1.62
N GLU A 94 -26.10 0.54 1.05
CA GLU A 94 -24.97 1.32 0.60
C GLU A 94 -24.12 1.67 1.83
N PRO A 95 -22.84 1.27 1.88
CA PRO A 95 -22.00 1.62 3.01
C PRO A 95 -21.91 3.15 3.13
N ASP A 96 -22.23 3.71 4.31
CA ASP A 96 -22.22 5.16 4.60
C ASP A 96 -20.90 5.87 4.28
N TRP A 97 -19.84 5.09 4.09
CA TRP A 97 -18.47 5.52 3.83
C TRP A 97 -18.08 5.38 2.34
N MET A 98 -19.06 5.25 1.45
CA MET A 98 -18.89 5.11 0.02
C MET A 98 -19.89 6.00 -0.74
N VAL A 99 -19.42 6.59 -1.84
CA VAL A 99 -20.25 7.36 -2.78
C VAL A 99 -20.22 6.63 -4.11
N PHE A 100 -21.39 6.27 -4.64
CA PHE A 100 -21.51 5.55 -5.90
C PHE A 100 -21.61 6.47 -7.11
N PHE A 101 -21.07 6.01 -8.24
CA PHE A 101 -21.35 6.56 -9.55
C PHE A 101 -22.47 5.75 -10.18
N ASP A 102 -23.54 6.44 -10.58
CA ASP A 102 -24.66 5.85 -11.32
C ASP A 102 -24.90 6.66 -12.61
N PRO A 103 -24.53 6.12 -13.80
CA PRO A 103 -23.92 4.79 -14.01
C PRO A 103 -22.42 4.75 -13.61
N PRO A 104 -21.83 3.53 -13.46
CA PRO A 104 -20.37 3.37 -13.36
C PRO A 104 -19.64 4.03 -14.53
N ILE A 105 -18.43 4.54 -14.25
CA ILE A 105 -17.65 5.30 -15.22
C ILE A 105 -16.52 4.44 -15.77
N THR A 106 -16.54 4.17 -17.07
CA THR A 106 -15.42 3.53 -17.76
C THR A 106 -14.12 4.33 -17.60
N LEU A 107 -13.05 3.65 -17.19
CA LEU A 107 -11.76 4.26 -16.95
C LEU A 107 -10.87 4.23 -18.20
N ASP A 108 -10.52 5.43 -18.64
CA ASP A 108 -9.48 5.72 -19.60
C ASP A 108 -8.59 6.84 -19.07
N VAL A 109 -7.55 7.22 -19.83
CA VAL A 109 -6.59 8.26 -19.39
C VAL A 109 -7.27 9.63 -19.25
N SER A 110 -8.34 9.91 -19.98
CA SER A 110 -9.09 11.17 -19.87
C SER A 110 -10.02 11.16 -18.67
N THR A 111 -10.80 10.10 -18.47
CA THR A 111 -11.76 10.01 -17.37
C THR A 111 -11.04 9.91 -16.04
N LEU A 112 -10.00 9.07 -15.92
CA LEU A 112 -9.24 8.95 -14.68
C LEU A 112 -8.55 10.27 -14.31
N HIS A 113 -8.00 11.00 -15.28
CA HIS A 113 -7.43 12.33 -15.04
C HIS A 113 -8.48 13.29 -14.44
N ARG A 114 -9.67 13.38 -15.05
CA ARG A 114 -10.75 14.26 -14.56
C ARG A 114 -11.26 13.88 -13.18
N ILE A 115 -11.36 12.59 -12.89
CA ILE A 115 -11.83 12.10 -11.59
C ILE A 115 -10.75 12.32 -10.52
N SER A 116 -9.49 12.11 -10.86
CA SER A 116 -8.37 12.14 -9.90
C SER A 116 -8.22 13.45 -9.15
N SER A 117 -8.57 14.60 -9.74
CA SER A 117 -8.53 15.90 -9.07
C SER A 117 -9.56 16.05 -7.95
N GLY A 118 -10.67 15.31 -8.03
CA GLY A 118 -11.71 15.29 -7.00
C GLY A 118 -11.44 14.30 -5.87
N ILE A 119 -10.43 13.42 -6.00
CA ILE A 119 -10.15 12.37 -5.02
C ILE A 119 -8.97 12.80 -4.15
N PRO A 120 -9.18 13.06 -2.85
CA PRO A 120 -8.08 13.31 -1.92
C PRO A 120 -7.22 12.04 -1.78
N SER A 121 -5.90 12.23 -1.59
CA SER A 121 -4.95 11.13 -1.54
C SER A 121 -5.19 10.11 -0.44
N ARG A 122 -5.70 10.56 0.71
CA ARG A 122 -6.11 9.77 1.88
C ARG A 122 -7.21 10.56 2.61
N PRO A 123 -8.18 9.92 3.28
CA PRO A 123 -8.38 8.47 3.49
C PRO A 123 -9.18 7.76 2.39
N TYR A 124 -9.30 8.36 1.20
CA TYR A 124 -10.24 7.90 0.17
C TYR A 124 -9.51 7.29 -1.02
N ALA A 125 -10.18 6.36 -1.70
CA ALA A 125 -9.73 5.74 -2.92
C ALA A 125 -10.86 5.68 -3.97
N LEU A 126 -10.48 5.67 -5.24
CA LEU A 126 -11.37 5.33 -6.34
C LEU A 126 -11.69 3.83 -6.29
N PHE A 127 -12.95 3.48 -6.10
CA PHE A 127 -13.39 2.10 -6.11
C PHE A 127 -13.56 1.61 -7.55
N VAL A 128 -12.81 0.58 -7.93
CA VAL A 128 -12.80 0.06 -9.30
C VAL A 128 -13.00 -1.45 -9.36
N TRP A 129 -13.57 -1.90 -10.48
CA TRP A 129 -13.81 -3.30 -10.80
C TRP A 129 -13.61 -3.51 -12.31
N GLU A 130 -13.43 -4.76 -12.74
CA GLU A 130 -13.48 -5.11 -14.17
C GLU A 130 -14.85 -5.68 -14.55
N SER A 131 -15.52 -5.01 -15.49
CA SER A 131 -16.81 -5.39 -16.08
C SER A 131 -16.62 -5.62 -17.57
N GLU A 132 -16.99 -6.79 -18.09
CA GLU A 132 -16.94 -7.06 -19.54
C GLU A 132 -15.59 -6.67 -20.20
N GLU A 133 -14.47 -7.01 -19.54
CA GLU A 133 -13.08 -6.70 -19.97
C GLU A 133 -12.68 -5.20 -19.90
N VAL A 134 -13.53 -4.37 -19.30
CA VAL A 134 -13.31 -2.93 -19.13
C VAL A 134 -13.16 -2.60 -17.65
N ILE A 135 -12.19 -1.75 -17.32
CA ILE A 135 -12.06 -1.23 -15.95
C ILE A 135 -13.05 -0.08 -15.77
N GLU A 136 -13.91 -0.19 -14.76
CA GLU A 136 -14.91 0.82 -14.42
C GLU A 136 -14.69 1.32 -13.00
N ALA A 137 -14.91 2.61 -12.80
CA ALA A 137 -15.03 3.22 -11.50
C ALA A 137 -16.50 3.20 -11.06
N TYR A 138 -16.74 2.61 -9.90
CA TYR A 138 -18.07 2.48 -9.31
C TYR A 138 -18.34 3.55 -8.26
N GLY A 139 -17.30 4.28 -7.82
CA GLY A 139 -17.47 5.29 -6.80
C GLY A 139 -16.17 5.71 -6.12
N VAL A 140 -16.32 6.47 -5.05
CA VAL A 140 -15.22 6.82 -4.13
C VAL A 140 -15.53 6.20 -2.79
N ILE A 141 -14.54 5.53 -2.21
CA ILE A 141 -14.69 4.78 -0.97
C ILE A 141 -13.65 5.23 0.03
N ARG A 142 -14.03 5.34 1.29
CA ARG A 142 -13.09 5.56 2.39
C ARG A 142 -12.39 4.25 2.74
N ILE A 143 -11.07 4.19 2.62
CA ILE A 143 -10.28 2.97 2.88
C ILE A 143 -9.52 3.00 4.22
N GLU A 144 -9.73 4.03 5.02
CA GLU A 144 -9.19 4.12 6.38
C GLU A 144 -10.33 4.26 7.38
N ASP A 145 -10.35 3.39 8.37
CA ASP A 145 -11.37 3.40 9.41
C ASP A 145 -11.12 4.53 10.43
N LEU A 146 -12.18 5.28 10.75
CA LEU A 146 -12.20 6.24 11.88
C LEU A 146 -12.65 5.60 13.18
N SER A 147 -13.11 4.35 13.16
CA SER A 147 -13.60 3.64 14.35
C SER A 147 -12.52 3.44 15.41
N SER A 148 -11.24 3.67 15.07
CA SER A 148 -10.18 4.02 16.03
C SER A 148 -10.39 5.42 16.64
N GLN A 149 -11.61 5.74 17.08
CA GLN A 149 -11.90 6.81 18.02
C GLN A 149 -11.47 6.42 19.45
N ASP A 150 -10.29 5.82 19.60
CA ASP A 150 -9.57 5.95 20.86
C ASP A 150 -8.88 7.32 20.84
N THR A 151 -9.69 8.34 21.14
CA THR A 151 -9.41 9.79 21.00
C THR A 151 -8.32 10.31 21.92
N ARG A 152 -7.36 9.49 22.37
CA ARG A 152 -6.32 9.93 23.31
C ARG A 152 -4.89 9.60 22.96
N THR A 153 -4.59 8.71 22.03
CA THR A 153 -3.18 8.40 21.74
C THR A 153 -2.97 7.90 20.31
N SER A 154 -1.81 8.25 19.77
CA SER A 154 -1.19 7.72 18.54
C SER A 154 -1.82 8.07 17.19
N LYS A 155 -1.03 8.76 16.35
CA LYS A 155 -1.21 8.91 14.89
C LYS A 155 -0.87 7.61 14.14
N HIS A 156 -1.14 6.46 14.74
CA HIS A 156 -1.23 5.23 13.99
C HIS A 156 -2.69 5.10 13.63
N ILE A 157 -3.01 5.62 12.45
CA ILE A 157 -4.20 5.20 11.73
C ILE A 157 -3.95 3.71 11.49
N ASN A 158 -4.48 2.85 12.37
CA ASN A 158 -4.70 1.46 12.03
C ASN A 158 -5.64 1.53 10.83
N VAL A 159 -5.04 1.51 9.64
CA VAL A 159 -5.76 1.31 8.41
C VAL A 159 -6.16 -0.15 8.53
N ASP A 160 -7.37 -0.41 9.01
CA ASP A 160 -8.02 -1.68 8.71
C ASP A 160 -8.14 -1.71 7.19
N CYS A 161 -7.07 -2.21 6.55
CA CYS A 161 -6.98 -2.29 5.10
C CYS A 161 -8.10 -3.21 4.67
N TYR A 162 -9.09 -2.67 3.97
CA TYR A 162 -10.09 -3.52 3.36
C TYR A 162 -9.38 -4.55 2.47
N PRO A 163 -9.73 -5.84 2.59
CA PRO A 163 -9.16 -6.88 1.74
C PRO A 163 -9.26 -6.49 0.26
N GLY A 164 -8.12 -6.51 -0.43
CA GLY A 164 -8.01 -6.01 -1.78
C GLY A 164 -6.62 -5.50 -2.14
N LEU A 165 -6.56 -4.81 -3.28
CA LEU A 165 -5.39 -4.11 -3.79
C LEU A 165 -5.65 -2.61 -3.67
N ILE A 166 -4.68 -1.91 -3.07
CA ILE A 166 -4.65 -0.45 -3.02
C ILE A 166 -3.45 0.00 -3.84
N LEU A 167 -3.72 0.63 -4.98
CA LEU A 167 -2.72 1.23 -5.87
C LEU A 167 -2.67 2.74 -5.63
N SER A 168 -1.59 3.22 -5.04
CA SER A 168 -1.35 4.63 -4.74
C SER A 168 -0.46 5.28 -5.79
N ILE A 169 -0.88 6.43 -6.28
CA ILE A 169 -0.10 7.31 -7.15
C ILE A 169 0.40 8.47 -6.28
N GLU A 170 1.70 8.53 -6.03
CA GLU A 170 2.32 9.50 -5.09
C GLU A 170 3.02 10.65 -5.82
N GLU A 171 3.77 10.29 -6.86
CA GLU A 171 4.69 11.16 -7.58
C GLU A 171 4.82 10.68 -9.03
N PRO A 172 5.39 11.49 -9.93
CA PRO A 172 5.57 11.13 -11.33
C PRO A 172 6.34 9.83 -11.50
N GLY A 173 5.69 8.82 -12.09
CA GLY A 173 6.28 7.51 -12.31
C GLY A 173 6.56 6.71 -11.03
N ILE A 174 5.97 7.12 -9.89
CA ILE A 174 6.06 6.40 -8.62
C ILE A 174 4.69 5.82 -8.28
N LEU A 175 4.60 4.50 -8.27
CA LEU A 175 3.40 3.74 -7.91
C LEU A 175 3.70 2.86 -6.70
N ASN A 176 2.79 2.84 -5.73
CA ASN A 176 2.84 1.89 -4.62
C ASN A 176 1.61 0.99 -4.68
N VAL A 177 1.79 -0.29 -4.43
CA VAL A 177 0.71 -1.26 -4.33
C VAL A 177 0.79 -1.93 -2.97
N SER A 178 -0.32 -1.93 -2.24
CA SER A 178 -0.51 -2.74 -1.05
C SER A 178 -1.56 -3.81 -1.34
N LEU A 179 -1.20 -5.05 -1.09
CA LEU A 179 -2.01 -6.26 -1.29
C LEU A 179 -2.35 -6.83 0.08
N PHE A 180 -3.64 -6.87 0.40
CA PHE A 180 -4.13 -7.45 1.65
C PHE A 180 -5.23 -8.47 1.34
N ASN A 181 -5.08 -9.69 1.84
CA ASN A 181 -6.03 -10.78 1.63
C ASN A 181 -6.45 -11.29 3.01
N THR A 182 -7.72 -11.62 3.21
CA THR A 182 -8.20 -12.24 4.47
C THR A 182 -7.48 -13.55 4.81
N SER A 183 -6.92 -14.24 3.81
CA SER A 183 -6.13 -15.46 3.98
C SER A 183 -4.71 -15.19 4.51
N TYR A 184 -4.24 -13.94 4.47
CA TYR A 184 -2.90 -13.53 4.87
C TYR A 184 -2.98 -12.45 5.96
N THR A 185 -2.34 -12.67 7.10
CA THR A 185 -2.21 -11.62 8.12
C THR A 185 -1.20 -10.54 7.74
N ILE A 186 -0.37 -10.77 6.71
CA ILE A 186 0.74 -9.88 6.34
C ILE A 186 0.40 -9.16 5.03
N PRO A 187 0.23 -7.82 5.04
CA PRO A 187 0.09 -7.05 3.81
C PRO A 187 1.40 -7.08 3.03
N VAL A 188 1.32 -7.29 1.72
CA VAL A 188 2.48 -7.24 0.82
C VAL A 188 2.48 -5.88 0.12
N SER A 189 3.57 -5.13 0.25
CA SER A 189 3.73 -3.85 -0.44
C SER A 189 4.81 -3.88 -1.51
N LEU A 190 4.50 -3.40 -2.70
CA LEU A 190 5.39 -3.26 -3.84
C LEU A 190 5.43 -1.79 -4.29
N THR A 191 6.59 -1.32 -4.72
CA THR A 191 6.79 0.05 -5.19
C THR A 191 7.52 0.03 -6.54
N LEU A 192 6.95 0.67 -7.55
CA LEU A 192 7.65 1.06 -8.76
C LEU A 192 8.19 2.48 -8.56
N ARG A 193 9.52 2.64 -8.55
CA ARG A 193 10.16 3.94 -8.36
C ARG A 193 11.44 4.03 -9.18
N TYR A 194 11.58 5.12 -9.95
CA TYR A 194 12.76 5.39 -10.79
C TYR A 194 13.17 4.22 -11.69
N GLY A 195 12.19 3.51 -12.23
CA GLY A 195 12.41 2.35 -13.09
C GLY A 195 12.86 1.10 -12.36
N ARG A 196 12.57 0.98 -11.05
CA ARG A 196 12.89 -0.19 -10.23
C ARG A 196 11.66 -0.64 -9.46
N ILE A 197 11.55 -1.95 -9.29
CA ILE A 197 10.51 -2.56 -8.46
C ILE A 197 11.15 -2.96 -7.13
N GLU A 198 10.65 -2.39 -6.04
CA GLU A 198 11.11 -2.64 -4.69
C GLU A 198 9.95 -3.22 -3.88
N GLN A 199 10.19 -4.29 -3.12
CA GLN A 199 9.22 -4.72 -2.12
C GLN A 199 9.45 -3.90 -0.85
N VAL A 200 8.44 -3.15 -0.43
CA VAL A 200 8.49 -2.38 0.80
C VAL A 200 8.08 -3.27 1.95
N TYR A 201 9.03 -3.50 2.85
CA TYR A 201 8.78 -4.24 4.07
C TYR A 201 8.30 -3.29 5.15
N ASP A 202 7.17 -3.59 5.78
CA ASP A 202 6.83 -2.96 7.05
C ASP A 202 7.77 -3.54 8.13
N PRO A 203 8.71 -2.75 8.69
CA PRO A 203 9.63 -3.23 9.72
C PRO A 203 8.91 -3.83 10.93
N HIS A 204 7.68 -3.39 11.22
CA HIS A 204 6.85 -3.90 12.31
C HIS A 204 6.44 -5.37 12.11
N MET A 205 6.47 -5.87 10.87
CA MET A 205 6.13 -7.24 10.53
C MET A 205 7.34 -8.19 10.58
N SER A 206 8.55 -7.69 10.87
CA SER A 206 9.78 -8.51 10.98
C SER A 206 9.63 -9.54 12.09
N PRO A 207 9.94 -10.83 11.88
CA PRO A 207 9.93 -11.82 12.94
C PRO A 207 10.80 -11.42 14.14
N ILE A 208 11.89 -10.70 13.90
CA ILE A 208 12.76 -10.17 14.95
C ILE A 208 12.05 -9.06 15.72
N VAL A 209 11.38 -8.14 15.02
CA VAL A 209 10.65 -7.03 15.65
C VAL A 209 9.43 -7.56 16.40
N GLN A 210 8.70 -8.54 15.86
CA GLN A 210 7.61 -9.23 16.52
C GLN A 210 8.07 -10.02 17.75
N SER A 211 9.23 -10.69 17.69
CA SER A 211 9.83 -11.35 18.86
C SER A 211 10.15 -10.32 19.94
N ILE A 212 10.79 -9.20 19.58
CA ILE A 212 11.08 -8.11 20.52
C ILE A 212 9.79 -7.53 21.09
N TYR A 213 8.74 -7.36 20.29
CA TYR A 213 7.44 -6.87 20.76
C TYR A 213 6.81 -7.87 21.74
N SER A 214 6.87 -9.16 21.44
CA SER A 214 6.36 -10.23 22.31
C SER A 214 7.13 -10.28 23.64
N ASP A 215 8.45 -10.15 23.60
CA ASP A 215 9.32 -10.15 24.80
C ASP A 215 9.04 -8.93 25.68
N ILE A 216 8.83 -7.75 25.08
CA ILE A 216 8.46 -6.53 25.81
C ILE A 216 7.04 -6.65 26.38
N GLU A 217 6.08 -7.18 25.62
CA GLU A 217 4.72 -7.45 26.08
C GLU A 217 4.69 -8.41 27.27
N GLU A 218 5.45 -9.50 27.21
CA GLU A 218 5.59 -10.47 28.29
C GLU A 218 6.25 -9.83 29.52
N SER A 219 7.30 -9.05 29.33
CA SER A 219 7.98 -8.34 30.42
C SER A 219 7.08 -7.32 31.13
N ILE A 220 6.21 -6.63 30.40
CA ILE A 220 5.28 -5.65 30.98
C ILE A 220 4.07 -6.35 31.61
N ARG A 221 3.57 -7.43 31.02
CA ARG A 221 2.49 -8.25 31.61
C ARG A 221 2.88 -8.86 32.95
N ASN A 222 4.17 -9.19 33.11
CA ASN A 222 4.75 -9.70 34.36
C ASN A 222 5.08 -8.60 35.38
N SER A 223 5.00 -7.33 35.00
CA SER A 223 5.01 -6.21 35.94
C SER A 223 3.56 -5.96 36.41
N GLU A 224 3.33 -5.70 37.70
CA GLU A 224 1.98 -5.53 38.29
C GLU A 224 1.18 -4.30 37.76
N GLU A 225 1.60 -3.70 36.65
CA GLU A 225 0.96 -2.57 35.96
C GLU A 225 -0.08 -3.07 34.93
N GLY A 226 -1.18 -3.64 35.43
CA GLY A 226 -2.22 -4.29 34.61
C GLY A 226 -2.94 -3.41 33.58
N GLU A 227 -2.89 -2.08 33.72
CA GLU A 227 -3.60 -1.14 32.83
C GLU A 227 -2.92 -0.91 31.47
N LEU A 228 -1.61 -1.16 31.35
CA LEU A 228 -0.89 -0.96 30.09
C LEU A 228 -1.04 -2.15 29.12
N SER A 229 -1.46 -3.31 29.59
CA SER A 229 -1.32 -4.62 28.92
C SER A 229 -2.11 -4.79 27.61
N SER A 230 -3.20 -4.04 27.39
CA SER A 230 -4.11 -4.31 26.28
C SER A 230 -3.68 -3.70 24.94
N ASN A 231 -2.67 -2.82 24.88
CA ASN A 231 -2.28 -2.14 23.63
C ASN A 231 -0.77 -1.85 23.50
N ILE A 232 0.06 -2.66 24.16
CA ILE A 232 1.52 -2.47 24.24
C ILE A 232 2.20 -2.56 22.87
N SER A 233 1.87 -3.55 22.05
CA SER A 233 2.35 -3.65 20.66
C SER A 233 2.08 -2.40 19.85
N GLY A 234 0.89 -1.79 20.05
CA GLY A 234 0.56 -0.49 19.48
C GLY A 234 1.54 0.61 19.92
N TYR A 235 1.81 0.74 21.21
CA TYR A 235 2.77 1.72 21.75
C TYR A 235 4.22 1.49 21.30
N ILE A 236 4.69 0.24 21.28
CA ILE A 236 6.05 -0.07 20.83
C ILE A 236 6.18 0.18 19.33
N GLY A 237 5.16 -0.21 18.54
CA GLY A 237 5.05 0.13 17.12
C GLY A 237 5.19 1.64 16.90
N ASN A 238 4.40 2.43 17.62
CA ASN A 238 4.46 3.90 17.60
C ASN A 238 5.86 4.47 17.89
N ILE A 239 6.51 4.01 18.96
CA ILE A 239 7.85 4.47 19.35
C ILE A 239 8.87 4.09 18.26
N TRP A 240 8.76 2.88 17.72
CA TRP A 240 9.65 2.40 16.67
C TRP A 240 9.48 3.17 15.36
N SER A 241 8.25 3.40 14.90
CA SER A 241 7.98 4.23 13.72
C SER A 241 8.49 5.65 13.89
N TYR A 242 8.33 6.23 15.09
CA TYR A 242 8.86 7.55 15.42
C TYR A 242 10.40 7.57 15.36
N ILE A 243 11.07 6.60 15.97
CA ILE A 243 12.55 6.47 15.90
C ILE A 243 13.01 6.33 14.45
N LEU A 244 12.33 5.51 13.63
CA LEU A 244 12.65 5.36 12.21
C LEU A 244 12.42 6.66 11.42
N SER A 245 11.34 7.40 11.71
CA SER A 245 11.08 8.70 11.07
C SER A 245 12.20 9.71 11.36
N LEU A 246 12.70 9.72 12.60
CA LEU A 246 13.85 10.56 13.00
C LEU A 246 15.16 10.09 12.36
N ALA A 247 15.30 8.78 12.11
CA ALA A 247 16.49 8.21 11.47
C ALA A 247 16.55 8.51 9.96
N VAL A 248 15.42 8.58 9.28
CA VAL A 248 15.34 8.91 7.84
C VAL A 248 15.75 10.37 7.56
N ASP A 249 15.51 11.29 8.51
CA ASP A 249 15.92 12.70 8.42
C ASP A 249 17.45 12.92 8.41
N PHE A 250 18.26 11.91 8.74
CA PHE A 250 19.72 12.04 8.69
C PHE A 250 20.31 12.15 7.28
N ARG A 251 19.61 11.67 6.22
CA ARG A 251 20.11 11.81 4.83
C ARG A 251 19.95 13.23 4.28
N GLY A 252 19.02 14.03 4.82
CA GLY A 252 18.84 15.44 4.45
C GLY A 252 19.84 16.38 5.14
N CYS A 253 20.27 16.05 6.35
CA CYS A 253 21.10 16.94 7.17
C CYS A 253 22.61 16.86 6.86
N LEU A 254 23.09 15.77 6.24
CA LEU A 254 24.50 15.64 5.85
C LEU A 254 24.88 16.42 4.58
N LYS A 255 23.92 16.72 3.68
CA LYS A 255 24.19 17.56 2.49
C LYS A 255 24.26 19.06 2.81
N SER A 256 23.60 19.55 3.87
CA SER A 256 23.61 20.98 4.23
C SER A 256 24.85 21.42 5.02
N ARG A 257 25.62 20.48 5.60
CA ARG A 257 26.84 20.80 6.37
C ARG A 257 28.15 20.67 5.60
N LEU A 258 28.17 20.01 4.44
CA LEU A 258 29.38 19.91 3.59
C LEU A 258 29.46 20.98 2.48
N GLY A 259 28.39 21.74 2.23
CA GLY A 259 28.34 22.78 1.18
C GLY A 259 28.67 24.22 1.62
N ARG A 260 28.97 24.48 2.89
CA ARG A 260 29.14 25.86 3.45
C ARG A 260 30.55 26.21 3.91
N LYS A 261 31.58 25.61 3.32
CA LYS A 261 32.98 26.07 3.46
C LYS A 261 33.66 26.22 2.10
N LYS A 262 33.26 27.23 1.34
CA LYS A 262 34.12 27.95 0.38
C LYS A 262 33.35 29.11 -0.25
N ALA A 263 33.59 30.29 0.29
CA ALA A 263 33.62 31.58 -0.40
C ALA A 263 33.52 32.64 0.70
N HIS A 264 34.67 33.17 1.14
CA HIS A 264 34.90 34.56 1.57
C HIS A 264 36.34 34.64 2.07
N SER A 265 37.26 34.84 1.12
CA SER A 265 38.51 35.56 1.35
C SER A 265 38.82 36.32 0.07
N VAL A 266 38.69 37.64 0.17
CA VAL A 266 39.40 38.62 -0.66
C VAL A 266 40.89 38.45 -0.42
#